data_AF-A0ABC8ACS8-F1
#
_entry.id   AF-A0ABC8ACS8-F1
#
_cell.length_a   1.000
_cell.length_b   1.000
_cell.length_c   1.000
_cell.angle_alpha   90.00
_cell.angle_beta   90.00
_cell.angle_gamma   90.00
#
_symmetry.space_group_name_H-M   'P 1'
#
loop_
_entity.id
_entity.type
_entity.pdbx_description
1 polymer ?
#
loop_
_entity_poly.entity_id
_entity_poly.type
_entity_poly.pdbx_seq_one_letter_code
_entity_poly.pdbx_strand_id
1 'polypeptide(L)'
;MTSVSFDTLKFANKLKTAGIPPAHAEAEAEALEEVLKTNLQGFAESESRNGKALARLEANMEKGFTEVDLRFAQINQRFAEVKGEMRLLKWMLGVIVTGIAALIIKAFF
;
A
#
# COMPACT_ATOMS: atom_id res chain seq x y z
N MET A 1 -1.56 23.75 10.97
CA MET A 1 -1.62 24.39 9.64
C MET A 1 -2.09 25.81 9.83
N THR A 2 -1.34 26.79 9.30
CA THR A 2 -1.76 28.19 9.29
C THR A 2 -2.95 28.34 8.34
N SER A 3 -4.15 28.58 8.89
CA SER A 3 -5.32 28.89 8.07
C SER A 3 -5.07 30.23 7.38
N VAL A 4 -4.91 30.20 6.07
CA VAL A 4 -4.88 31.44 5.27
C VAL A 4 -6.32 31.93 5.20
N SER A 5 -6.63 33.02 5.91
CA SER A 5 -7.94 33.68 5.85
C SER A 5 -7.99 34.65 4.68
N PHE A 6 -9.06 34.60 3.90
CA PHE A 6 -9.32 35.59 2.86
C PHE A 6 -9.82 36.89 3.51
N ASP A 7 -9.15 38.01 3.23
CA ASP A 7 -9.52 39.33 3.76
C ASP A 7 -10.42 40.05 2.74
N THR A 8 -11.72 39.81 2.87
CA THR A 8 -12.78 40.30 1.99
C THR A 8 -12.80 41.82 1.92
N LEU A 9 -12.57 42.52 3.06
CA LEU A 9 -12.53 43.98 3.11
C LEU A 9 -11.32 44.54 2.36
N LYS A 10 -10.14 43.96 2.57
CA LYS A 10 -8.92 44.37 1.85
C LYS A 10 -9.06 44.12 0.35
N PHE A 11 -9.71 43.02 -0.05
CA PHE A 11 -9.97 42.73 -1.46
C PHE A 11 -10.97 43.72 -2.08
N ALA A 12 -12.12 43.95 -1.43
CA ALA A 12 -13.11 44.94 -1.88
C ALA A 12 -12.51 46.34 -2.00
N ASN A 13 -11.70 46.77 -1.01
CA ASN A 13 -11.01 48.05 -1.07
C ASN A 13 -10.05 48.15 -2.25
N LYS A 14 -9.35 47.06 -2.60
CA LYS A 14 -8.48 47.01 -3.77
C LYS A 14 -9.26 47.17 -5.07
N LEU A 15 -10.44 46.56 -5.18
CA LEU A 15 -11.34 46.74 -6.33
C LEU A 15 -11.86 48.18 -6.43
N LYS A 16 -12.26 48.80 -5.31
CA LYS A 16 -12.65 50.22 -5.27
C LYS A 16 -11.53 51.14 -5.76
N THR A 17 -10.28 50.89 -5.34
CA THR A 17 -9.12 51.67 -5.83
C THR A 17 -8.85 51.46 -7.32
N ALA A 18 -9.28 50.34 -7.90
CA ALA A 18 -9.18 50.07 -9.33
C ALA A 18 -10.34 50.69 -10.14
N GLY A 19 -11.24 51.44 -9.50
CA GLY A 19 -12.37 52.11 -10.15
C GLY A 19 -13.65 51.28 -10.23
N ILE A 20 -13.71 50.11 -9.58
CA ILE A 20 -14.95 49.33 -9.49
C ILE A 20 -15.92 50.02 -8.52
N PRO A 21 -17.21 50.19 -8.87
CA PRO A 21 -18.21 50.77 -7.97
C PRO A 21 -18.27 50.03 -6.63
N PRO A 22 -18.47 50.74 -5.50
CA PRO A 22 -18.43 50.13 -4.16
C PRO A 22 -19.33 48.91 -3.99
N ALA A 23 -20.56 48.97 -4.49
CA ALA A 23 -21.52 47.88 -4.41
C ALA A 23 -21.07 46.63 -5.18
N HIS A 24 -20.38 46.80 -6.31
CA HIS A 24 -19.87 45.67 -7.10
C HIS A 24 -18.61 45.09 -6.46
N ALA A 25 -17.71 45.95 -5.95
CA ALA A 25 -16.50 45.54 -5.27
C ALA A 25 -16.78 44.69 -4.00
N GLU A 26 -17.81 45.05 -3.24
CA GLU A 26 -18.25 44.28 -2.07
C GLU A 26 -18.89 42.95 -2.47
N ALA A 27 -19.81 42.97 -3.44
CA ALA A 27 -20.46 41.75 -3.93
C ALA A 27 -19.48 40.74 -4.54
N GLU A 28 -18.47 41.20 -5.30
CA GLU A 28 -17.43 40.33 -5.86
C GLU A 28 -16.55 39.71 -4.76
N ALA A 29 -16.20 40.51 -3.74
CA ALA A 29 -15.39 40.03 -2.63
C ALA A 29 -16.12 38.94 -1.82
N GLU A 30 -17.40 39.16 -1.53
CA GLU A 30 -18.24 38.20 -0.80
C GLU A 30 -18.44 36.91 -1.60
N ALA A 31 -18.76 37.00 -2.90
CA ALA A 31 -18.94 35.83 -3.75
C ALA A 31 -17.65 34.99 -3.86
N LEU A 32 -16.48 35.66 -3.95
CA LEU A 32 -15.19 34.97 -3.94
C LEU A 32 -14.88 34.32 -2.60
N GLU A 33 -15.17 35.00 -1.48
CA GLU A 33 -15.00 34.45 -0.14
C GLU A 33 -15.81 33.15 0.04
N GLU A 34 -17.06 33.13 -0.39
CA GLU A 34 -17.94 31.98 -0.27
C GLU A 34 -17.42 30.77 -1.05
N VAL A 35 -16.99 30.97 -2.30
CA VAL A 35 -16.43 29.91 -3.15
C VAL A 35 -15.09 29.42 -2.58
N LEU A 36 -14.22 30.32 -2.12
CA LEU A 36 -12.95 29.96 -1.49
C LEU A 36 -13.16 29.14 -0.21
N LYS A 37 -14.09 29.57 0.65
CA LYS A 37 -14.41 28.87 1.90
C LYS A 37 -14.91 27.46 1.64
N THR A 38 -15.85 27.30 0.71
CA THR A 38 -16.38 25.99 0.32
C THR A 38 -15.27 25.07 -0.23
N ASN A 39 -14.43 25.59 -1.12
CA ASN A 39 -13.33 24.81 -1.70
C ASN A 39 -12.25 24.43 -0.68
N LEU A 40 -11.88 25.35 0.22
CA LEU A 40 -10.89 25.08 1.27
C LEU A 40 -11.40 24.05 2.28
N GLN A 41 -12.68 24.08 2.62
CA GLN A 41 -13.31 23.03 3.43
C GLN A 41 -13.26 21.68 2.72
N GLY A 42 -13.67 21.63 1.45
CA GLY A 42 -13.60 20.39 0.65
C GLY A 42 -12.18 19.85 0.52
N PHE A 43 -11.17 20.73 0.40
CA PHE A 43 -9.77 20.34 0.38
C PHE A 43 -9.30 19.77 1.73
N ALA A 44 -9.61 20.44 2.85
CA ALA A 44 -9.26 19.96 4.18
C ALA A 44 -9.89 18.59 4.49
N GLU A 45 -11.14 18.39 4.07
CA GLU A 45 -11.80 17.09 4.16
C GLU A 45 -11.13 16.04 3.27
N SER A 46 -10.76 16.39 2.03
CA SER A 46 -10.04 15.50 1.11
C SER A 46 -8.68 15.10 1.68
N GLU A 47 -7.90 16.05 2.20
CA GLU A 47 -6.62 15.81 2.85
C GLU A 47 -6.77 14.88 4.06
N SER A 48 -7.78 15.12 4.90
CA SER A 48 -8.09 14.24 6.04
C SER A 48 -8.45 12.82 5.60
N ARG A 49 -9.28 12.68 4.55
CA ARG A 49 -9.65 11.38 3.97
C ARG A 49 -8.43 10.67 3.39
N ASN A 50 -7.56 11.39 2.68
CA ASN A 50 -6.33 10.85 2.12
C ASN A 50 -5.37 10.40 3.22
N GLY A 51 -5.18 11.19 4.28
CA GLY A 51 -4.37 10.79 5.44
C GLY A 51 -4.87 9.49 6.09
N LYS A 52 -6.20 9.36 6.26
CA LYS A 52 -6.81 8.11 6.75
C LYS A 52 -6.63 6.94 5.78
N ALA A 53 -6.72 7.18 4.47
CA ALA A 53 -6.53 6.14 3.46
C ALA A 53 -5.08 5.64 3.43
N LEU A 54 -4.10 6.55 3.56
CA LEU A 54 -2.68 6.21 3.64
C LEU A 54 -2.37 5.38 4.89
N ALA A 55 -2.88 5.78 6.06
CA ALA A 55 -2.70 5.01 7.30
C ALA A 55 -3.31 3.59 7.19
N ARG A 56 -4.47 3.45 6.53
CA ARG A 56 -5.05 2.12 6.26
C ARG A 56 -4.22 1.30 5.29
N LEU A 57 -3.68 1.93 4.25
CA LEU A 57 -2.83 1.27 3.27
C LEU A 57 -1.54 0.76 3.92
N GLU A 58 -0.91 1.56 4.78
CA GLU A 58 0.27 1.18 5.55
C GLU A 58 -0.02 -0.04 6.46
N ALA A 59 -1.10 0.02 7.23
CA ALA A 59 -1.52 -1.10 8.08
C ALA A 59 -1.84 -2.38 7.28
N ASN A 60 -2.42 -2.24 6.09
CA ASN A 60 -2.69 -3.38 5.22
C ASN A 60 -1.40 -3.95 4.62
N MET A 61 -0.45 -3.10 4.24
CA MET A 61 0.86 -3.55 3.77
C MET A 61 1.62 -4.31 4.86
N GLU A 62 1.67 -3.80 6.08
CA GLU A 62 2.33 -4.46 7.21
C GLU A 62 1.76 -5.86 7.48
N LYS A 63 0.42 -5.98 7.47
CA LYS A 63 -0.26 -7.29 7.56
C LYS A 63 0.10 -8.20 6.40
N GLY A 64 0.10 -7.67 5.17
CA GLY A 64 0.46 -8.42 3.98
C GLY A 64 1.89 -8.96 4.03
N PHE A 65 2.86 -8.15 4.47
CA PHE A 65 4.24 -8.59 4.67
C PHE A 65 4.34 -9.69 5.73
N THR A 66 3.65 -9.54 6.86
CA THR A 66 3.63 -10.57 7.92
C THR A 66 3.04 -11.90 7.41
N GLU A 67 1.96 -11.86 6.63
CA GLU A 67 1.36 -13.06 6.03
C GLU A 67 2.28 -13.72 5.01
N VAL A 68 2.97 -12.91 4.20
CA VAL A 68 3.94 -13.39 3.21
C VAL A 68 5.11 -14.08 3.91
N ASP A 69 5.67 -13.50 4.98
CA ASP A 69 6.75 -14.11 5.76
C ASP A 69 6.32 -15.45 6.36
N LEU A 70 5.11 -15.54 6.89
CA LEU A 70 4.56 -16.80 7.41
C LEU A 70 4.43 -17.86 6.31
N ARG A 71 3.94 -17.48 5.13
CA ARG A 71 3.84 -18.37 3.97
C ARG A 71 5.21 -18.84 3.49
N PHE A 72 6.20 -17.95 3.46
CA PHE A 72 7.57 -18.34 3.12
C PHE A 72 8.17 -19.32 4.12
N ALA A 73 7.95 -19.12 5.42
CA ALA A 73 8.37 -20.08 6.44
C ALA A 73 7.73 -21.45 6.24
N GLN A 74 6.42 -21.51 5.96
CA GLN A 74 5.70 -22.75 5.66
C GLN A 74 6.22 -23.44 4.39
N ILE A 75 6.49 -22.65 3.34
CA ILE A 75 7.07 -23.16 2.09
C ILE A 75 8.45 -23.77 2.35
N ASN A 76 9.32 -23.08 3.10
CA ASN A 76 10.64 -23.57 3.46
C ASN A 76 10.58 -24.90 4.24
N GLN A 77 9.63 -25.02 5.17
CA GLN A 77 9.39 -26.26 5.91
C GLN A 77 8.99 -27.41 4.96
N ARG A 78 8.00 -27.19 4.08
CA ARG A 78 7.57 -28.20 3.10
C ARG A 78 8.70 -28.59 2.15
N PHE A 79 9.54 -27.64 1.74
CA PHE A 79 10.70 -27.94 0.92
C PHE A 79 11.73 -28.81 1.67
N ALA A 80 11.94 -28.57 2.97
CA ALA A 80 12.82 -29.39 3.78
C ALA A 80 12.28 -30.82 3.92
N GLU A 81 10.98 -30.97 4.16
CA GLU A 81 10.29 -32.27 4.24
C GLU A 81 10.40 -33.05 2.93
N VAL A 82 10.03 -32.44 1.79
CA VAL A 82 10.16 -33.07 0.46
C VAL A 82 11.60 -33.45 0.15
N LYS A 83 12.59 -32.62 0.52
CA LYS A 83 14.02 -32.98 0.37
C LYS A 83 14.41 -34.19 1.22
N GLY A 84 13.86 -34.31 2.44
CA GLY A 84 14.06 -35.44 3.33
C GLY A 84 13.50 -36.73 2.74
N GLU A 85 12.23 -36.71 2.33
CA GLU A 85 11.55 -37.83 1.67
C GLU A 85 12.29 -38.25 0.39
N MET A 86 12.65 -37.29 -0.46
CA MET A 86 13.40 -37.55 -1.69
C MET A 86 14.76 -38.19 -1.42
N ARG A 87 15.46 -37.77 -0.35
CA ARG A 87 16.73 -38.40 0.06
C ARG A 87 16.51 -39.85 0.49
N LEU A 88 15.48 -40.11 1.29
CA LEU A 88 15.15 -41.46 1.73
C LEU A 88 14.81 -42.37 0.55
N LEU A 89 13.97 -41.89 -0.37
CA LEU A 89 13.62 -42.62 -1.60
C LEU A 89 14.88 -42.95 -2.42
N LYS A 90 15.81 -42.01 -2.59
CA LYS A 90 17.09 -42.25 -3.27
C LYS A 90 17.93 -43.33 -2.60
N TRP A 91 17.97 -43.38 -1.27
CA TRP A 91 18.68 -44.43 -0.53
C TRP A 91 18.03 -45.80 -0.70
N MET A 92 16.71 -45.88 -0.58
CA MET A 92 15.97 -47.14 -0.79
C MET A 92 16.19 -47.68 -2.21
N LEU A 93 16.13 -46.81 -3.22
CA LEU A 93 16.42 -47.18 -4.60
C LEU A 93 17.85 -47.75 -4.74
N GLY A 94 18.84 -47.12 -4.11
CA GLY A 94 20.22 -47.61 -4.11
C GLY A 94 20.38 -49.01 -3.50
N VAL A 95 19.68 -49.27 -2.39
CA VAL A 95 19.66 -50.62 -1.77
C VAL A 95 19.00 -51.64 -2.68
N ILE A 96 17.86 -51.29 -3.30
CA ILE A 96 17.16 -52.18 -4.25
C ILE A 96 18.04 -52.51 -5.45
N VAL A 97 18.67 -51.51 -6.08
CA VAL A 97 19.57 -51.70 -7.23
C VAL A 97 20.74 -52.60 -6.85
N THR A 98 21.36 -52.38 -5.69
CA THR A 98 22.46 -53.21 -5.19
C THR A 98 22.02 -54.65 -4.93
N GLY A 99 20.84 -54.83 -4.33
CA GLY A 99 20.26 -56.16 -4.09
C GLY A 99 19.99 -56.92 -5.39
N ILE A 100 19.41 -56.27 -6.39
CA ILE A 100 19.18 -56.86 -7.72
C ILE A 100 20.52 -57.24 -8.37
N ALA A 101 21.53 -56.36 -8.33
CA ALA A 101 22.84 -56.66 -8.90
C ALA A 101 23.51 -57.88 -8.24
N ALA A 102 23.41 -58.02 -6.92
CA ALA A 102 23.95 -59.18 -6.20
C ALA A 102 23.27 -60.51 -6.60
N LEU A 103 21.94 -60.48 -6.83
CA LEU A 103 21.20 -61.64 -7.31
C LEU A 103 21.64 -62.05 -8.72
N ILE A 104 21.87 -61.09 -9.60
CA ILE A 104 22.38 -61.34 -10.95
C ILE A 104 23.77 -61.99 -10.86
N ILE A 105 24.69 -61.42 -10.07
CA ILE A 105 26.05 -61.99 -9.92
C ILE A 105 25.97 -63.44 -9.44
N LYS A 106 25.19 -63.72 -8.39
CA LYS A 106 25.03 -65.07 -7.83
C LYS A 106 24.38 -66.08 -8.79
N ALA A 107 23.55 -65.61 -9.72
CA ALA A 107 22.86 -66.47 -10.67
C ALA A 107 23.73 -66.88 -11.88
N PHE A 108 24.73 -66.05 -12.23
CA PHE A 108 25.51 -66.20 -13.45
C PHE A 108 27.01 -66.48 -13.23
N PHE A 109 27.53 -66.32 -12.02
CA PHE A 109 28.91 -66.60 -11.63
C PHE A 109 28.93 -67.49 -10.38
#